data_AF-A0A9W3BRG2-F1
#
_entry.id   AF-A0A9W3BRG2-F1
#
_cell.length_a   1.000
_cell.length_b   1.000
_cell.length_c   1.000
_cell.angle_alpha   90.00
_cell.angle_beta   90.00
_cell.angle_gamma   90.00
#
_symmetry.space_group_name_H-M   'P 1'
#
loop_
_entity.id
_entity.type
_entity.pdbx_description
1 polymer ?
#
loop_
_entity_poly.entity_id
_entity_poly.type
_entity_poly.pdbx_seq_one_letter_code
_entity_poly.pdbx_strand_id
1 'polypeptide(L)'
;MSNLTKLEINALDITGNNYMTWAVGARMHLRGSGLLEIIDNTKTVSDEKKAKAMIFLRHHIHDGLKDEYITKEDPGDLWQSLKERFDHQKYVILPKAKHEWIHLRFQDYKSVSEFNSAMFGITSRMMLCGEKISDYDMIEKNKEVDIEYVRSCDNPADLFTKALPTTTFRKHVNGIGMRRLRDL
;
A
#
# COMPACT_ATOMS: atom_id res chain seq x y z
N MET A 1 -16.42 9.84 25.56
CA MET A 1 -15.66 10.50 24.46
C MET A 1 -14.60 9.51 24.01
N SER A 2 -14.65 9.10 22.75
CA SER A 2 -13.77 8.08 22.18
C SER A 2 -12.32 8.57 22.21
N ASN A 3 -11.48 7.89 22.99
CA ASN A 3 -10.03 7.94 22.84
C ASN A 3 -9.72 7.33 21.47
N LEU A 4 -9.74 8.16 20.43
CA LEU A 4 -9.11 7.82 19.16
C LEU A 4 -7.67 7.46 19.50
N THR A 5 -7.35 6.17 19.38
CA THR A 5 -6.02 5.61 19.50
C THR A 5 -5.02 6.62 18.95
N LYS A 6 -4.12 7.08 19.83
CA LYS A 6 -3.00 7.97 19.51
C LYS A 6 -2.41 7.47 18.19
N LEU A 7 -2.67 8.17 17.09
CA LEU A 7 -2.16 7.80 15.78
C LEU A 7 -0.64 7.81 15.93
N GLU A 8 -0.03 6.62 16.04
CA GLU A 8 1.42 6.47 16.14
C GLU A 8 2.00 6.78 14.76
N ILE A 9 2.20 8.08 14.53
CA ILE A 9 2.98 8.57 13.41
C ILE A 9 4.43 8.33 13.81
N ASN A 10 5.09 7.39 13.14
CA ASN A 10 6.52 7.20 13.32
C ASN A 10 7.24 8.52 13.08
N ALA A 11 8.20 8.87 13.92
CA ALA A 11 8.98 10.09 13.73
C ALA A 11 9.70 10.07 12.38
N LEU A 12 9.80 11.24 11.74
CA LEU A 12 10.59 11.42 10.52
C LEU A 12 12.04 11.04 10.80
N ASP A 13 12.56 10.06 10.07
CA ASP A 13 13.93 9.61 10.24
C ASP A 13 14.94 10.65 9.69
N ILE A 14 16.17 10.63 10.21
CA ILE A 14 17.23 11.58 9.81
C ILE A 14 17.57 11.51 8.31
N THR A 15 17.38 10.35 7.68
CA THR A 15 17.65 10.14 6.25
C THR A 15 16.49 10.56 5.34
N GLY A 16 15.30 10.75 5.91
CA GLY A 16 14.05 11.00 5.20
C GLY A 16 13.46 9.79 4.47
N ASN A 17 13.91 8.56 4.75
CA ASN A 17 13.42 7.37 4.05
C ASN A 17 11.90 7.16 4.24
N ASN A 18 11.37 7.52 5.41
CA ASN A 18 9.96 7.50 5.73
C ASN A 18 9.24 8.84 5.46
N TYR A 19 9.89 9.83 4.82
CA TYR A 19 9.33 11.17 4.65
C TYR A 19 7.95 11.16 4.00
N MET A 20 7.76 10.36 2.94
CA MET A 20 6.51 10.36 2.21
C MET A 20 5.33 9.86 3.07
N THR A 21 5.54 8.81 3.87
CA THR A 21 4.51 8.28 4.77
C THR A 21 4.31 9.19 5.99
N TRP A 22 5.40 9.72 6.54
CA TRP A 22 5.36 10.72 7.62
C TRP A 22 4.57 11.97 7.22
N ALA A 23 4.82 12.52 6.03
CA ALA A 23 4.18 13.74 5.56
C ALA A 23 2.66 13.56 5.39
N VAL A 24 2.20 12.38 4.96
CA VAL A 24 0.77 12.05 4.92
C VAL A 24 0.19 12.00 6.34
N GLY A 25 0.82 11.26 7.25
CA GLY A 25 0.36 11.13 8.64
C GLY A 25 0.31 12.47 9.38
N ALA A 26 1.37 13.26 9.26
CA ALA A 26 1.47 14.60 9.86
C ALA A 26 0.39 15.55 9.32
N ARG A 27 0.17 15.59 7.99
CA ARG A 27 -0.93 16.39 7.41
C ARG A 27 -2.30 15.95 7.89
N MET A 28 -2.55 14.64 8.00
CA MET A 28 -3.82 14.13 8.51
C MET A 28 -4.05 14.53 9.96
N HIS A 29 -3.01 14.47 10.81
CA HIS A 29 -3.09 14.90 12.20
C HIS A 29 -3.35 16.40 12.32
N LEU A 30 -2.62 17.22 11.57
CA LEU A 30 -2.81 18.67 11.56
C LEU A 30 -4.20 19.04 11.04
N ARG A 31 -4.72 18.35 10.02
CA ARG A 31 -6.08 18.52 9.53
C ARG A 31 -7.12 18.18 10.59
N GLY A 32 -7.01 17.01 11.22
CA GLY A 32 -7.92 16.59 12.30
C GLY A 32 -7.90 17.54 13.50
N SER A 33 -6.77 18.23 13.73
CA SER A 33 -6.59 19.20 14.80
C SER A 33 -6.96 20.64 14.41
N GLY A 34 -7.40 20.90 13.18
CA GLY A 34 -7.70 22.26 12.70
C GLY A 34 -6.47 23.17 12.57
N LEU A 35 -5.29 22.59 12.33
CA LEU A 35 -3.98 23.23 12.25
C LEU A 35 -3.36 23.17 10.85
N LEU A 36 -4.03 22.56 9.86
CA LEU A 36 -3.46 22.35 8.51
C LEU A 36 -3.07 23.67 7.82
N GLU A 37 -3.90 24.70 7.97
CA GLU A 37 -3.70 26.03 7.38
C GLU A 37 -2.38 26.72 7.81
N ILE A 38 -1.77 26.26 8.90
CA ILE A 38 -0.51 26.80 9.44
C ILE A 38 0.68 26.37 8.60
N ILE A 39 0.71 25.12 8.16
CA ILE A 39 1.84 24.62 7.35
C ILE A 39 1.78 25.10 5.89
N ASP A 40 0.61 25.54 5.44
CA ASP A 40 0.41 26.10 4.10
C ASP A 40 0.64 27.62 4.06
N ASN A 41 0.93 28.27 5.20
CA ASN A 41 1.18 29.72 5.34
C ASN A 41 0.12 30.63 4.67
N THR A 42 -1.12 30.14 4.52
CA THR A 42 -2.16 30.83 3.72
C THR A 42 -2.90 31.94 4.47
N LYS A 43 -2.78 31.97 5.81
CA LYS A 43 -3.56 32.87 6.66
C LYS A 43 -2.75 33.36 7.85
N THR A 44 -3.12 34.52 8.36
CA THR A 44 -2.68 34.99 9.67
C THR A 44 -3.28 34.09 10.75
N VAL A 45 -2.44 33.35 11.47
CA VAL A 45 -2.87 32.40 12.52
C VAL A 45 -2.38 32.87 13.88
N SER A 46 -3.17 32.64 14.94
CA SER A 46 -2.79 32.88 16.33
C SER A 46 -1.52 32.13 16.73
N ASP A 47 -0.67 32.80 17.53
CA ASP A 47 0.57 32.24 18.09
C ASP A 47 0.33 30.94 18.87
N GLU A 48 -0.82 30.80 19.53
CA GLU A 48 -1.19 29.58 20.25
C GLU A 48 -1.28 28.37 19.32
N LYS A 49 -1.92 28.55 18.15
CA LYS A 49 -2.04 27.49 17.17
C LYS A 49 -0.69 27.17 16.53
N LYS A 50 0.13 28.20 16.27
CA LYS A 50 1.50 28.02 15.77
C LYS A 50 2.34 27.20 16.75
N ALA A 51 2.30 27.53 18.04
CA ALA A 51 3.01 26.80 19.08
C ALA A 51 2.56 25.33 19.15
N LYS A 52 1.24 25.06 19.08
CA LYS A 52 0.70 23.69 19.05
C LYS A 52 1.21 22.88 17.84
N ALA A 53 1.20 23.48 16.66
CA ALA A 53 1.74 22.85 15.45
C ALA A 53 3.26 22.61 15.56
N MET A 54 4.00 23.58 16.09
CA MET A 54 5.46 23.47 16.30
C MET A 54 5.80 22.33 17.27
N ILE A 55 5.11 22.25 18.42
CA ILE A 55 5.31 21.16 19.39
C ILE A 55 5.06 19.80 18.74
N PHE A 56 3.98 19.68 17.97
CA PHE A 56 3.67 18.45 17.24
C PHE A 56 4.78 18.10 16.23
N LEU A 57 5.18 19.03 15.37
CA LEU A 57 6.21 18.78 14.36
C LEU A 57 7.54 18.38 15.01
N ARG A 58 8.00 19.15 16.01
CA ARG A 58 9.23 18.83 16.74
C ARG A 58 9.12 17.46 17.40
N HIS A 59 8.01 17.10 18.02
CA HIS A 59 7.85 15.78 18.66
C HIS A 59 7.98 14.61 17.68
N HIS A 60 7.60 14.79 16.41
CA HIS A 60 7.55 13.73 15.41
C HIS A 60 8.66 13.83 14.35
N ILE A 61 9.78 14.48 14.65
CA ILE A 61 11.00 14.41 13.84
C ILE A 61 12.19 13.93 14.67
N HIS A 62 13.15 13.31 14.02
CA HIS A 62 14.37 12.81 14.65
C HIS A 62 15.16 13.93 15.35
N ASP A 63 15.85 13.62 16.46
CA ASP A 63 16.56 14.60 17.28
C ASP A 63 17.61 15.39 16.49
N GLY A 64 18.41 14.73 15.66
CA GLY A 64 19.36 15.44 14.78
C GLY A 64 18.69 16.46 13.83
N LEU A 65 17.46 16.22 13.37
CA LEU A 65 16.72 17.22 12.59
C LEU A 65 16.24 18.38 13.48
N LYS A 66 15.91 18.13 14.75
CA LYS A 66 15.55 19.20 15.70
C LYS A 66 16.72 20.15 15.91
N ASP A 67 17.93 19.61 16.03
CA ASP A 67 19.17 20.37 16.21
C ASP A 67 19.49 21.18 14.95
N GLU A 68 19.42 20.56 13.78
CA GLU A 68 19.66 21.24 12.50
C GLU A 68 18.67 22.39 12.23
N TYR A 69 17.40 22.24 12.63
CA TYR A 69 16.35 23.24 12.45
C TYR A 69 15.98 23.97 13.76
N ILE A 70 16.91 24.08 14.71
CA ILE A 70 16.63 24.70 16.01
C ILE A 70 16.17 26.16 15.90
N THR A 71 16.69 26.90 14.91
CA THR A 71 16.38 28.32 14.66
C THR A 71 15.07 28.56 13.90
N LYS A 72 14.43 27.50 13.38
CA LYS A 72 13.12 27.61 12.72
C LYS A 72 12.03 27.73 13.78
N GLU A 73 11.49 28.93 13.96
CA GLU A 73 10.45 29.24 14.95
C GLU A 73 9.03 29.10 14.37
N ASP A 74 8.87 29.24 13.06
CA ASP A 74 7.58 29.09 12.39
C ASP A 74 7.34 27.62 11.91
N PRO A 75 6.17 27.02 12.19
CA PRO A 75 5.87 25.65 11.75
C PRO A 75 5.81 25.47 10.24
N GLY A 76 5.35 26.48 9.49
CA GLY A 76 5.30 26.46 8.04
C GLY A 76 6.70 26.48 7.44
N ASP A 77 7.60 27.29 8.01
CA ASP A 77 8.99 27.31 7.60
C ASP A 77 9.71 25.98 7.87
N LEU A 78 9.47 25.36 9.03
CA LEU A 78 10.00 24.03 9.34
C LEU A 78 9.45 22.98 8.37
N TRP A 79 8.14 22.96 8.15
CA TRP A 79 7.49 22.05 7.22
C TRP A 79 8.05 22.18 5.79
N GLN A 80 8.18 23.41 5.31
CA GLN A 80 8.72 23.70 3.98
C GLN A 80 10.20 23.29 3.86
N SER A 81 11.01 23.52 4.91
CA SER A 81 12.41 23.09 4.94
C SER A 81 12.55 21.56 4.87
N LEU A 82 11.72 20.82 5.62
CA LEU A 82 11.68 19.36 5.57
C LEU A 82 11.23 18.86 4.20
N LYS A 83 10.23 19.53 3.61
CA LYS A 83 9.75 19.22 2.27
C LYS A 83 10.83 19.43 1.20
N GLU A 84 11.50 20.58 1.20
CA GLU A 84 12.59 20.84 0.25
C GLU A 84 13.70 19.81 0.37
N ARG A 85 14.04 19.41 1.59
CA ARG A 85 15.08 18.42 1.82
C ARG A 85 14.69 17.02 1.35
N PHE A 86 13.45 16.58 1.54
CA PHE A 86 13.09 15.16 1.40
C PHE A 86 12.05 14.85 0.30
N ASP A 87 11.43 15.84 -0.33
CA ASP A 87 10.43 15.60 -1.38
C ASP A 87 11.03 14.90 -2.61
N HIS A 88 12.35 14.96 -2.78
CA HIS A 88 13.07 14.22 -3.82
C HIS A 88 12.99 12.69 -3.66
N GLN A 89 12.64 12.17 -2.46
CA GLN A 89 12.49 10.73 -2.21
C GLN A 89 11.45 10.09 -3.15
N LYS A 90 10.44 10.84 -3.58
CA LYS A 90 9.44 10.38 -4.55
C LYS A 90 10.07 9.95 -5.88
N TYR A 91 11.21 10.53 -6.28
CA TYR A 91 11.91 10.20 -7.52
C TYR A 91 12.67 8.88 -7.43
N VAL A 92 12.90 8.34 -6.24
CA VAL A 92 13.47 7.01 -6.04
C VAL A 92 12.37 5.97 -5.85
N ILE A 93 11.34 6.31 -5.06
CA ILE A 93 10.22 5.42 -4.75
C ILE A 93 9.41 5.12 -6.01
N LEU A 94 9.10 6.14 -6.83
CA LEU A 94 8.20 5.99 -7.95
C LEU A 94 8.75 5.08 -9.07
N PRO A 95 9.99 5.23 -9.57
CA PRO A 95 10.54 4.33 -10.58
C PRO A 95 10.62 2.89 -10.08
N LYS A 96 10.98 2.70 -8.80
CA LYS A 96 11.02 1.37 -8.18
C LYS A 96 9.64 0.72 -8.16
N ALA A 97 8.61 1.44 -7.71
CA ALA A 97 7.25 0.94 -7.69
C ALA A 97 6.70 0.66 -9.09
N LYS A 98 7.00 1.51 -10.08
CA LYS A 98 6.67 1.26 -11.50
C LYS A 98 7.34 -0.01 -12.03
N HIS A 99 8.60 -0.22 -11.70
CA HIS A 99 9.31 -1.43 -12.09
C HIS A 99 8.69 -2.68 -11.46
N GLU A 100 8.41 -2.66 -10.16
CA GLU A 100 7.72 -3.75 -9.46
C GLU A 100 6.33 -4.01 -10.04
N TRP A 101 5.58 -2.97 -10.40
CA TRP A 101 4.26 -3.09 -11.05
C TRP A 101 4.33 -3.84 -12.37
N ILE A 102 5.27 -3.48 -13.25
CA ILE A 102 5.43 -4.11 -14.56
C ILE A 102 5.78 -5.60 -14.43
N HIS A 103 6.60 -5.94 -13.43
CA HIS A 103 7.07 -7.32 -13.19
C HIS A 103 6.19 -8.11 -12.21
N LEU A 104 5.09 -7.54 -11.73
CA LEU A 104 4.17 -8.21 -10.83
C LEU A 104 3.43 -9.32 -11.57
N ARG A 105 3.63 -10.58 -11.17
CA ARG A 105 2.95 -11.76 -11.73
C ARG A 105 2.36 -12.63 -10.64
N PHE A 106 1.17 -13.14 -10.86
CA PHE A 106 0.47 -13.99 -9.88
C PHE A 106 1.22 -15.28 -9.55
N GLN A 107 1.87 -15.88 -10.55
CA GLN A 107 2.66 -17.12 -10.40
C GLN A 107 3.80 -17.01 -9.37
N ASP A 108 4.24 -15.79 -9.04
CA ASP A 108 5.31 -15.56 -8.06
C ASP A 108 4.78 -15.60 -6.60
N TYR A 109 3.47 -15.79 -6.39
CA TYR A 109 2.80 -15.77 -5.08
C TYR A 109 2.02 -17.07 -4.82
N LYS A 110 1.89 -17.44 -3.53
CA LYS A 110 1.23 -18.71 -3.15
C LYS A 110 -0.29 -18.60 -3.09
N SER A 111 -0.83 -17.38 -3.01
CA SER A 111 -2.26 -17.14 -2.88
C SER A 111 -2.69 -15.81 -3.46
N VAL A 112 -3.99 -15.71 -3.77
CA VAL A 112 -4.66 -14.45 -4.15
C VAL A 112 -4.48 -13.37 -3.10
N SER A 113 -4.50 -13.72 -1.81
CA SER A 113 -4.31 -12.73 -0.74
C SER A 113 -2.90 -12.14 -0.74
N GLU A 114 -1.86 -12.96 -0.95
CA GLU A 114 -0.46 -12.48 -1.01
C GLU A 114 -0.24 -11.60 -2.23
N PHE A 115 -0.72 -12.03 -3.39
CA PHE A 115 -0.64 -11.25 -4.63
C PHE A 115 -1.37 -9.90 -4.50
N ASN A 116 -2.61 -9.90 -4.01
CA ASN A 116 -3.38 -8.68 -3.79
C ASN A 116 -2.66 -7.76 -2.81
N SER A 117 -2.12 -8.29 -1.71
CA SER A 117 -1.37 -7.48 -0.73
C SER A 117 -0.15 -6.81 -1.37
N ALA A 118 0.63 -7.54 -2.18
CA ALA A 118 1.77 -6.98 -2.90
C ALA A 118 1.35 -5.90 -3.92
N MET A 119 0.29 -6.17 -4.68
CA MET A 119 -0.29 -5.22 -5.63
C MET A 119 -0.72 -3.93 -4.93
N PHE A 120 -1.50 -4.03 -3.84
CA PHE A 120 -1.91 -2.87 -3.04
C PHE A 120 -0.71 -2.11 -2.45
N GLY A 121 0.32 -2.83 -2.01
CA GLY A 121 1.56 -2.21 -1.54
C GLY A 121 2.26 -1.37 -2.62
N ILE A 122 2.35 -1.91 -3.84
CA ILE A 122 2.94 -1.21 -4.99
C ILE A 122 2.10 0.00 -5.38
N THR A 123 0.78 -0.17 -5.59
CA THR A 123 -0.10 0.93 -6.00
C THR A 123 -0.17 2.03 -4.95
N SER A 124 -0.14 1.69 -3.66
CA SER A 124 -0.07 2.66 -2.57
C SER A 124 1.18 3.53 -2.65
N ARG A 125 2.35 2.94 -2.95
CA ARG A 125 3.60 3.70 -3.15
C ARG A 125 3.54 4.61 -4.38
N MET A 126 2.92 4.16 -5.46
CA MET A 126 2.72 4.98 -6.66
C MET A 126 1.79 6.17 -6.36
N MET A 127 0.65 5.92 -5.71
CA MET A 127 -0.30 6.96 -5.29
C MET A 127 0.32 7.96 -4.32
N LEU A 128 1.16 7.49 -3.39
CA LEU A 128 1.90 8.34 -2.45
C LEU A 128 2.83 9.33 -3.19
N CYS A 129 3.33 8.94 -4.35
CA CYS A 129 4.18 9.77 -5.21
C CYS A 129 3.39 10.63 -6.21
N GLY A 130 2.05 10.62 -6.16
CA GLY A 130 1.16 11.44 -6.99
C GLY A 130 0.68 10.78 -8.28
N GLU A 131 0.97 9.49 -8.50
CA GLU A 131 0.36 8.76 -9.62
C GLU A 131 -1.11 8.44 -9.36
N LYS A 132 -1.90 8.44 -10.43
CA LYS A 132 -3.29 7.99 -10.38
C LYS A 132 -3.36 6.56 -10.89
N ILE A 133 -3.70 5.63 -10.02
CA ILE A 133 -3.99 4.24 -10.37
C ILE A 133 -5.49 4.03 -10.16
N SER A 134 -6.17 3.59 -11.19
CA SER A 134 -7.60 3.30 -11.15
C SER A 134 -7.87 1.85 -10.76
N ASP A 135 -9.09 1.59 -10.29
CA ASP A 135 -9.55 0.21 -10.06
C ASP A 135 -9.50 -0.62 -11.35
N TYR A 136 -9.71 0.03 -12.51
CA TYR A 136 -9.59 -0.62 -13.81
C TYR A 136 -8.18 -1.14 -14.07
N ASP A 137 -7.15 -0.32 -13.81
CA ASP A 137 -5.74 -0.72 -13.98
C ASP A 137 -5.39 -1.92 -13.10
N MET A 138 -5.93 -1.95 -11.88
CA MET A 138 -5.75 -3.07 -10.95
C MET A 138 -6.49 -4.34 -11.40
N ILE A 139 -7.69 -4.20 -11.96
CA ILE A 139 -8.46 -5.32 -12.52
C ILE A 139 -7.79 -5.87 -13.78
N GLU A 140 -7.28 -5.01 -14.66
CA GLU A 140 -6.55 -5.43 -15.85
C GLU A 140 -5.31 -6.25 -15.47
N LYS A 141 -4.58 -5.81 -14.43
CA LYS A 141 -3.45 -6.56 -13.88
C LYS A 141 -3.85 -7.92 -13.30
N ASN A 142 -5.06 -8.04 -12.75
CA ASN A 142 -5.62 -9.33 -12.30
C ASN A 142 -6.05 -10.24 -13.46
N LYS A 143 -6.48 -9.66 -14.59
CA LYS A 143 -6.91 -10.43 -15.77
C LYS A 143 -5.75 -11.02 -16.57
N GLU A 144 -4.52 -10.57 -16.34
CA GLU A 144 -3.30 -11.28 -16.77
C GLU A 144 -3.16 -12.66 -16.09
N VAL A 145 -4.03 -12.98 -15.12
CA VAL A 145 -4.16 -14.29 -14.47
C VAL A 145 -5.38 -15.02 -15.02
N ASP A 146 -5.17 -16.05 -15.83
CA ASP A 146 -6.24 -16.99 -16.19
C ASP A 146 -6.64 -17.79 -14.95
N ILE A 147 -7.72 -17.37 -14.29
CA ILE A 147 -8.36 -18.17 -13.24
C ILE A 147 -9.29 -19.17 -13.95
N GLU A 148 -8.73 -20.31 -14.35
CA GLU A 148 -9.56 -21.47 -14.69
C GLU A 148 -10.24 -21.97 -13.42
N TYR A 149 -11.51 -21.60 -13.23
CA TYR A 149 -12.39 -22.27 -12.29
C TYR A 149 -12.61 -23.70 -12.80
N VAL A 150 -11.72 -24.62 -12.41
CA VAL A 150 -12.00 -26.05 -12.52
C VAL A 150 -13.17 -26.31 -11.58
N ARG A 151 -14.37 -26.49 -12.15
CA ARG A 151 -15.51 -26.96 -11.34
C ARG A 151 -15.03 -28.21 -10.60
N SER A 152 -15.38 -28.38 -9.33
CA SER A 152 -14.97 -29.58 -8.56
C SER A 152 -15.24 -30.87 -9.35
N CYS A 153 -16.36 -30.92 -10.08
CA CYS A 153 -16.73 -32.05 -10.93
C CYS A 153 -15.86 -32.25 -12.18
N ASP A 154 -14.84 -31.43 -12.40
CA ASP A 154 -13.86 -31.50 -13.48
C ASP A 154 -12.42 -31.69 -12.93
N ASN A 155 -12.23 -31.79 -11.60
CA ASN A 155 -10.94 -32.07 -10.98
C ASN A 155 -10.66 -33.59 -10.95
N PRO A 156 -9.68 -34.11 -11.71
CA PRO A 156 -9.35 -35.54 -11.73
C PRO A 156 -9.01 -36.13 -10.35
N ALA A 157 -8.49 -35.31 -9.41
CA ALA A 157 -8.16 -35.75 -8.06
C ALA A 157 -9.39 -36.16 -7.22
N ASP A 158 -10.59 -35.71 -7.62
CA ASP A 158 -11.84 -36.12 -6.97
C ASP A 158 -12.12 -37.64 -7.13
N LEU A 159 -11.50 -38.30 -8.12
CA LEU A 159 -11.59 -39.76 -8.31
C LEU A 159 -11.13 -40.55 -7.07
N PHE A 160 -10.19 -39.99 -6.30
CA PHE A 160 -9.56 -40.66 -5.17
C PHE A 160 -10.09 -40.19 -3.81
N THR A 161 -10.89 -39.13 -3.79
CA THR A 161 -11.26 -38.45 -2.54
C THR A 161 -12.76 -38.33 -2.32
N LYS A 162 -13.60 -38.57 -3.34
CA LYS A 162 -15.05 -38.39 -3.27
C LYS A 162 -15.81 -39.53 -3.93
N ALA A 163 -17.02 -39.79 -3.44
CA ALA A 163 -18.00 -40.60 -4.14
C ALA A 163 -18.65 -39.76 -5.25
N LEU A 164 -18.40 -40.13 -6.52
CA LEU A 164 -18.83 -39.36 -7.69
C LEU A 164 -20.05 -40.00 -8.38
N PRO A 165 -20.96 -39.21 -8.96
CA PRO A 165 -21.96 -39.73 -9.89
C PRO A 165 -21.30 -40.50 -11.04
N THR A 166 -21.92 -41.61 -11.47
CA THR A 166 -21.37 -42.55 -12.47
C THR A 166 -20.91 -41.87 -13.76
N THR A 167 -21.62 -40.83 -14.21
CA THR A 167 -21.28 -40.05 -15.41
C THR A 167 -19.99 -39.26 -15.23
N THR A 168 -19.83 -38.60 -14.08
CA THR A 168 -18.62 -37.85 -13.71
C THR A 168 -17.42 -38.78 -13.52
N PHE A 169 -17.60 -39.89 -12.80
CA PHE A 169 -16.56 -40.91 -12.61
C PHE A 169 -16.05 -41.44 -13.97
N ARG A 170 -16.97 -41.81 -14.88
CA ARG A 170 -16.60 -42.30 -16.22
C ARG A 170 -15.84 -41.25 -17.04
N LYS A 171 -16.26 -39.98 -16.97
CA LYS A 171 -15.55 -38.87 -17.62
C LYS A 171 -14.11 -38.77 -17.11
N HIS A 172 -13.91 -38.87 -15.79
CA HIS A 172 -12.58 -38.74 -15.16
C HIS A 172 -11.68 -39.94 -15.50
N VAL A 173 -12.20 -41.16 -15.39
CA VAL A 173 -11.48 -42.41 -15.76
C VAL A 173 -11.00 -42.38 -17.20
N ASN A 174 -11.87 -41.97 -18.14
CA ASN A 174 -11.49 -41.84 -19.55
C ASN A 174 -10.49 -40.69 -19.76
N GLY A 175 -10.65 -39.57 -19.04
CA GLY A 175 -9.75 -38.41 -19.12
C GLY A 175 -8.32 -38.71 -18.67
N ILE A 176 -8.13 -39.65 -17.73
CA ILE A 176 -6.80 -40.13 -17.31
C ILE A 176 -6.31 -41.33 -18.12
N GLY A 177 -6.98 -41.68 -19.22
CA GLY A 177 -6.56 -42.73 -20.15
C GLY A 177 -6.90 -44.16 -19.72
N MET A 178 -7.67 -44.35 -18.64
CA MET A 178 -8.15 -45.68 -18.25
C MET A 178 -9.38 -46.08 -19.09
N ARG A 179 -9.41 -47.33 -19.57
CA ARG A 179 -10.55 -47.92 -20.30
C ARG A 179 -11.00 -49.20 -19.61
N ARG A 180 -12.27 -49.57 -19.81
CA ARG A 180 -12.72 -50.90 -19.37
C ARG A 180 -12.10 -51.93 -20.30
N LEU A 181 -11.71 -53.08 -19.74
CA LEU A 181 -11.20 -54.21 -20.51
C LEU A 181 -12.15 -54.70 -21.62
N ARG A 182 -13.46 -54.43 -21.48
CA ARG A 182 -14.47 -54.76 -22.49
C ARG A 182 -14.57 -53.75 -23.64
N ASP A 183 -13.91 -52.61 -23.52
CA ASP A 183 -13.89 -51.52 -24.50
C ASP A 183 -12.54 -51.46 -25.26
N LEU A 184 -11.70 -52.49 -25.08
CA LEU A 184 -10.46 -52.76 -25.81
C LEU A 184 -10.73 -53.84 -26.87
#